data_AF-A0A354YUN8-F1
#
_entry.id   AF-A0A354YUN8-F1
#
_cell.length_a   1.000
_cell.length_b   1.000
_cell.length_c   1.000
_cell.angle_alpha   90.00
_cell.angle_beta   90.00
_cell.angle_gamma   90.00
#
_symmetry.space_group_name_H-M   'P 1'
#
loop_
_entity.id
_entity.type
_entity.pdbx_description
1 polymer ?
#
loop_
_entity_poly.entity_id
_entity_poly.type
_entity_poly.pdbx_seq_one_letter_code
_entity_poly.pdbx_strand_id
1 'polypeptide(L)'
;MQGKNIKVKCRKVTADGKVSSYPSAWESSNQWSGGEKWSKNMALFLGIQNYLAEKRQAVNPRVKRSRTVILDNPFGKASSEHILDPVFFIAEQLGFQIVALTALAEGKFISDYFPIVYSCRLRPSTSPDKYLIAADKEIRHAYFQDHDPEALRRLGQQKQMELF
;
A
#
# COMPACT_ATOMS: atom_id res chain seq x y z
N MET A 1 -4.91 -5.74 -36.83
CA MET A 1 -6.04 -5.40 -35.94
C MET A 1 -5.74 -4.07 -35.28
N GLN A 2 -6.39 -2.97 -35.68
CA GLN A 2 -6.34 -1.73 -34.90
C GLN A 2 -6.98 -2.00 -33.54
N GLY A 3 -6.18 -1.92 -32.47
CA GLY A 3 -6.65 -2.17 -31.11
C GLY A 3 -7.80 -1.23 -30.76
N LYS A 4 -8.95 -1.76 -30.35
CA LYS A 4 -10.03 -0.95 -29.79
C LYS A 4 -9.51 -0.30 -28.51
N ASN A 5 -9.33 1.02 -28.52
CA ASN A 5 -8.95 1.77 -27.33
C ASN A 5 -10.02 1.59 -26.24
N ILE A 6 -9.61 1.08 -25.09
CA ILE A 6 -10.49 0.97 -23.91
C ILE A 6 -10.73 2.39 -23.39
N LYS A 7 -11.99 2.82 -23.38
CA LYS A 7 -12.39 4.12 -22.83
C LYS A 7 -12.76 3.96 -21.35
N VAL A 8 -11.95 4.50 -20.46
CA VAL A 8 -12.21 4.50 -19.01
C VAL A 8 -12.84 5.84 -18.62
N LYS A 9 -13.92 5.78 -17.83
CA LYS A 9 -14.51 6.96 -17.21
C LYS A 9 -14.60 6.74 -15.72
N CYS A 10 -14.38 7.79 -14.94
CA CYS A 10 -14.42 7.75 -13.49
C CYS A 10 -15.41 8.77 -12.95
N ARG A 11 -16.05 8.45 -11.81
CA ARG A 11 -16.83 9.41 -11.04
C ARG A 11 -16.04 9.80 -9.80
N LYS A 12 -16.08 11.08 -9.47
CA LYS A 12 -15.42 11.62 -8.29
C LYS A 12 -16.38 11.56 -7.11
N VAL A 13 -15.90 11.13 -5.96
CA VAL A 13 -16.62 11.31 -4.69
C VAL A 13 -16.22 12.67 -4.13
N THR A 14 -17.19 13.53 -3.90
CA THR A 14 -16.98 14.86 -3.31
C THR A 14 -16.86 14.76 -1.80
N ALA A 15 -16.34 15.82 -1.16
CA ALA A 15 -16.12 15.84 0.29
C ALA A 15 -17.40 15.64 1.12
N ASP A 16 -18.58 15.94 0.55
CA ASP A 16 -19.90 15.67 1.15
C ASP A 16 -20.41 14.24 0.91
N GLY A 17 -19.53 13.33 0.45
CA GLY A 17 -19.84 11.92 0.21
C GLY A 17 -20.69 11.66 -1.03
N LYS A 18 -20.98 12.69 -1.84
CA LYS A 18 -21.77 12.53 -3.05
C LYS A 18 -20.92 12.11 -4.23
N VAL A 19 -21.50 11.32 -5.11
CA VAL A 19 -20.86 10.91 -6.36
C VAL A 19 -21.18 11.92 -7.45
N SER A 20 -20.18 12.36 -8.20
CA SER A 20 -20.35 13.29 -9.32
C SER A 20 -21.37 12.73 -10.32
N SER A 21 -22.34 13.57 -10.71
CA SER A 21 -23.42 13.18 -11.63
C SER A 21 -22.89 12.75 -13.00
N TYR A 22 -21.94 13.54 -13.53
CA TYR A 22 -21.30 13.25 -14.79
C TYR A 22 -19.95 12.54 -14.59
N PRO A 23 -19.71 11.43 -15.30
CA PRO A 23 -18.42 10.76 -15.26
C PRO A 23 -17.40 11.55 -16.08
N SER A 24 -16.21 11.74 -15.53
CA SER A 24 -15.07 12.35 -16.21
C SER A 24 -14.32 11.30 -17.03
N ALA A 25 -13.78 11.69 -18.18
CA ALA A 25 -12.81 10.86 -18.89
C ALA A 25 -11.54 10.66 -18.04
N TRP A 26 -10.91 9.50 -18.16
CA TRP A 26 -9.70 9.18 -17.40
C TRP A 26 -8.58 10.20 -17.65
N GLU A 27 -8.42 10.64 -18.90
CA GLU A 27 -7.43 11.63 -19.32
C GLU A 27 -7.68 12.98 -18.64
N SER A 28 -8.93 13.44 -18.60
CA SER A 28 -9.33 14.68 -17.92
C SER A 28 -9.10 14.63 -16.41
N SER A 29 -9.25 13.45 -15.80
CA SER A 29 -8.98 13.27 -14.37
C SER A 29 -7.50 13.46 -14.00
N ASN A 30 -6.59 13.59 -14.97
CA ASN A 30 -5.19 13.97 -14.70
C ASN A 30 -5.02 15.44 -14.32
N GLN A 31 -6.08 16.24 -14.33
CA GLN A 31 -6.08 17.61 -13.84
C GLN A 31 -6.47 17.71 -12.35
N TRP A 32 -6.89 16.59 -11.73
CA TRP A 32 -7.32 16.52 -10.33
C TRP A 32 -6.17 16.80 -9.34
N SER A 33 -6.47 16.82 -8.03
CA SER A 33 -5.44 17.04 -7.02
C SER A 33 -4.39 15.91 -7.03
N GLY A 34 -3.21 16.17 -6.45
CA GLY A 34 -2.15 15.15 -6.36
C GLY A 34 -2.62 13.87 -5.65
N GLY A 35 -3.34 14.02 -4.53
CA GLY A 35 -3.91 12.89 -3.79
C GLY A 35 -4.99 12.14 -4.57
N GLU A 36 -5.87 12.86 -5.28
CA GLU A 36 -6.93 12.26 -6.10
C GLU A 36 -6.37 11.49 -7.30
N LYS A 37 -5.30 12.01 -7.92
CA LYS A 37 -4.58 11.29 -8.97
C LYS A 37 -3.94 10.02 -8.42
N TRP A 38 -3.38 10.10 -7.21
CA TRP A 38 -2.79 8.93 -6.57
C TRP A 38 -3.83 7.85 -6.26
N SER A 39 -4.94 8.21 -5.62
CA SER A 39 -5.96 7.23 -5.18
C SER A 39 -6.62 6.53 -6.35
N LYS A 40 -7.03 7.27 -7.41
CA LYS A 40 -7.63 6.65 -8.61
C LYS A 40 -6.65 5.68 -9.29
N ASN A 41 -5.37 6.07 -9.39
CA ASN A 41 -4.35 5.28 -10.08
C ASN A 41 -4.03 4.01 -9.28
N MET A 42 -3.92 4.13 -7.95
CA MET A 42 -3.66 3.00 -7.07
C MET A 42 -4.85 2.01 -7.07
N ALA A 43 -6.08 2.50 -7.00
CA ALA A 43 -7.28 1.66 -7.10
C ALA A 43 -7.32 0.90 -8.44
N LEU A 44 -7.03 1.57 -9.55
CA LEU A 44 -6.95 0.93 -10.86
C LEU A 44 -5.80 -0.10 -10.92
N PHE A 45 -4.63 0.24 -10.38
CA PHE A 45 -3.49 -0.65 -10.32
C PHE A 45 -3.82 -1.95 -9.57
N LEU A 46 -4.36 -1.85 -8.35
CA LEU A 46 -4.77 -3.01 -7.54
C LEU A 46 -5.84 -3.84 -8.25
N GLY A 47 -6.82 -3.18 -8.87
CA GLY A 47 -7.87 -3.84 -9.66
C GLY A 47 -7.32 -4.64 -10.84
N ILE A 48 -6.37 -4.07 -11.59
CA ILE A 48 -5.70 -4.75 -12.71
C ILE A 48 -4.88 -5.94 -12.20
N GLN A 49 -4.11 -5.76 -11.12
CA GLN A 49 -3.32 -6.85 -10.53
C GLN A 49 -4.23 -7.99 -10.06
N ASN A 50 -5.36 -7.67 -9.43
CA ASN A 50 -6.34 -8.68 -9.04
C ASN A 50 -6.88 -9.42 -10.27
N TYR A 51 -7.34 -8.71 -11.29
CA TYR A 51 -7.84 -9.32 -12.52
C TYR A 51 -6.83 -10.26 -13.17
N LEU A 52 -5.57 -9.85 -13.27
CA LEU A 52 -4.50 -10.67 -13.84
C LEU A 52 -4.23 -11.92 -12.98
N ALA A 53 -4.26 -11.79 -11.65
CA ALA A 53 -4.09 -12.92 -10.74
C ALA A 53 -5.24 -13.94 -10.88
N GLU A 54 -6.49 -13.47 -10.91
CA GLU A 54 -7.67 -14.34 -11.05
C GLU A 54 -7.73 -15.03 -12.42
N LYS A 55 -7.22 -14.37 -13.47
CA LYS A 55 -7.12 -14.99 -14.80
C LYS A 55 -6.08 -16.11 -14.85
N ARG A 56 -5.00 -16.01 -14.06
CA ARG A 56 -3.93 -17.01 -14.02
C ARG A 56 -4.29 -18.23 -13.19
N GLN A 57 -5.07 -18.04 -12.13
CA GLN A 57 -5.43 -19.10 -11.20
C GLN A 57 -6.91 -18.99 -10.84
N ALA A 58 -7.65 -20.09 -11.03
CA ALA A 58 -9.04 -20.16 -10.62
C ALA A 58 -9.16 -19.80 -9.13
N VAL A 59 -9.97 -18.79 -8.85
CA VAL A 59 -10.15 -18.29 -7.49
C VAL A 59 -10.93 -19.33 -6.70
N ASN A 60 -10.30 -19.93 -5.70
CA ASN A 60 -11.00 -20.76 -4.74
C ASN A 60 -11.55 -19.85 -3.63
N PRO A 61 -12.87 -19.63 -3.53
CA PRO A 61 -13.45 -18.77 -2.51
C PRO A 61 -13.28 -19.32 -1.08
N ARG A 62 -12.88 -20.58 -0.91
CA ARG A 62 -12.62 -21.20 0.39
C ARG A 62 -11.21 -20.95 0.92
N VAL A 63 -10.30 -20.40 0.11
CA VAL A 63 -8.91 -20.13 0.51
C VAL A 63 -8.74 -18.63 0.71
N LYS A 64 -8.17 -18.23 1.85
CA LYS A 64 -7.83 -16.81 2.13
C LYS A 64 -6.90 -16.32 1.02
N ARG A 65 -7.34 -15.27 0.31
CA ARG A 65 -6.54 -14.64 -0.74
C ARG A 65 -5.37 -13.93 -0.08
N SER A 66 -4.15 -14.25 -0.51
CA SER A 66 -2.95 -13.55 -0.09
C SER A 66 -2.19 -13.14 -1.33
N ARG A 67 -2.10 -11.84 -1.55
CA ARG A 67 -1.34 -11.22 -2.63
C ARG A 67 -0.48 -10.15 -2.02
N THR A 68 0.71 -9.92 -2.57
CA THR A 68 1.61 -8.89 -2.04
C THR A 68 1.95 -7.91 -3.15
N VAL A 69 1.88 -6.62 -2.84
CA VAL A 69 2.43 -5.55 -3.68
C VAL A 69 3.55 -4.86 -2.94
N ILE A 70 4.66 -4.64 -3.63
CA ILE A 70 5.79 -3.85 -3.13
C ILE A 70 5.74 -2.52 -3.88
N LEU A 71 5.76 -1.42 -3.13
CA LEU A 71 5.63 -0.08 -3.68
C LEU A 71 6.80 0.78 -3.22
N ASP A 72 7.51 1.38 -4.16
CA ASP A 72 8.59 2.33 -3.88
C ASP A 72 8.03 3.76 -3.82
N ASN A 73 8.24 4.39 -2.68
CA ASN A 73 7.73 5.70 -2.27
C ASN A 73 6.28 5.97 -2.71
N PRO A 74 5.31 5.10 -2.34
CA PRO A 74 3.98 5.17 -2.92
C PRO A 74 3.28 6.47 -2.59
N PHE A 75 3.50 7.05 -1.41
CA PHE A 75 2.64 8.12 -0.88
C PHE A 75 2.80 9.46 -1.60
N GLY A 76 3.97 9.78 -2.17
CA GLY A 76 4.16 11.03 -2.90
C GLY A 76 3.65 12.27 -2.15
N LYS A 77 2.57 12.90 -2.66
CA LYS A 77 1.85 14.03 -2.02
C LYS A 77 0.55 13.62 -1.31
N ALA A 78 0.20 12.33 -1.33
CA ALA A 78 -0.97 11.76 -0.68
C ALA A 78 -0.63 11.38 0.76
N SER A 79 -1.05 12.21 1.71
CA SER A 79 -0.88 11.96 3.15
C SER A 79 -2.17 12.11 3.95
N SER A 80 -3.28 12.45 3.30
CA SER A 80 -4.56 12.67 3.95
C SER A 80 -5.40 11.39 4.02
N GLU A 81 -6.04 11.20 5.17
CA GLU A 81 -6.89 10.04 5.49
C GLU A 81 -7.95 9.77 4.40
N HIS A 82 -8.67 10.80 3.97
CA HIS A 82 -9.69 10.72 2.92
C HIS A 82 -9.17 10.26 1.53
N ILE A 83 -7.86 10.28 1.30
CA ILE A 83 -7.22 9.78 0.08
C ILE A 83 -6.73 8.34 0.26
N LEU A 84 -6.23 8.02 1.46
CA LEU A 84 -5.63 6.74 1.78
C LEU A 84 -6.69 5.67 2.12
N ASP A 85 -7.70 6.00 2.92
CA ASP A 85 -8.75 5.07 3.36
C ASP A 85 -9.38 4.26 2.22
N PRO A 86 -9.82 4.87 1.11
CA PRO A 86 -10.47 4.12 0.06
C PRO A 86 -9.51 3.12 -0.60
N VAL A 87 -8.22 3.46 -0.68
CA VAL A 87 -7.20 2.61 -1.30
C VAL A 87 -6.86 1.42 -0.41
N PHE A 88 -6.65 1.65 0.89
CA PHE A 88 -6.40 0.57 1.84
C PHE A 88 -7.61 -0.34 2.00
N PHE A 89 -8.82 0.21 2.01
CA PHE A 89 -10.06 -0.56 1.96
C PHE A 89 -10.12 -1.46 0.71
N ILE A 90 -9.85 -0.92 -0.48
CA ILE A 90 -9.81 -1.72 -1.72
C ILE A 90 -8.74 -2.82 -1.63
N ALA A 91 -7.55 -2.50 -1.11
CA ALA A 91 -6.47 -3.47 -0.94
C ALA A 91 -6.90 -4.63 -0.03
N GLU A 92 -7.52 -4.33 1.10
CA GLU A 92 -8.04 -5.31 2.06
C GLU A 92 -9.10 -6.21 1.41
N GLN A 93 -10.12 -5.62 0.75
CA GLN A 93 -11.18 -6.37 0.07
C GLN A 93 -10.65 -7.28 -1.04
N LEU A 94 -9.55 -6.89 -1.68
CA LEU A 94 -8.88 -7.67 -2.71
C LEU A 94 -7.82 -8.63 -2.13
N GLY A 95 -7.59 -8.66 -0.82
CA GLY A 95 -6.63 -9.54 -0.15
C GLY A 95 -5.16 -9.19 -0.44
N PHE A 96 -4.86 -7.91 -0.65
CA PHE A 96 -3.50 -7.41 -0.83
C PHE A 96 -2.85 -7.04 0.50
N GLN A 97 -1.65 -7.58 0.72
CA GLN A 97 -0.67 -7.07 1.64
C GLN A 97 0.19 -6.02 0.93
N ILE A 98 0.30 -4.83 1.52
CA ILE A 98 1.11 -3.74 0.98
C ILE A 98 2.44 -3.66 1.72
N VAL A 99 3.55 -3.71 0.99
CA VAL A 99 4.90 -3.38 1.48
C VAL A 99 5.31 -2.07 0.84
N ALA A 100 5.35 -1.00 1.63
CA ALA A 100 5.74 0.32 1.16
C ALA A 100 7.17 0.65 1.60
N LEU A 101 8.02 1.00 0.65
CA LEU A 101 9.34 1.59 0.91
C LEU A 101 9.16 3.10 0.86
N THR A 102 9.47 3.83 1.92
CA THR A 102 9.26 5.28 1.95
C THR A 102 10.31 5.98 2.79
N ALA A 103 10.67 7.20 2.38
CA ALA A 103 11.52 8.09 3.16
C ALA A 103 10.71 8.91 4.19
N LEU A 104 9.37 8.84 4.14
CA LEU A 104 8.52 9.46 5.14
C LEU A 104 8.73 8.71 6.47
N ALA A 105 9.38 9.38 7.43
CA ALA A 105 9.72 8.80 8.73
C ALA A 105 8.74 9.19 9.84
N GLU A 106 7.93 10.23 9.62
CA GLU A 106 7.07 10.83 10.64
C GLU A 106 5.69 11.18 10.06
N GLY A 107 4.64 10.92 10.84
CA GLY A 107 3.25 11.26 10.51
C GLY A 107 2.26 10.23 11.02
N LYS A 108 1.13 10.72 11.55
CA LYS A 108 0.02 9.89 12.08
C LYS A 108 -0.40 8.79 11.09
N PHE A 109 -0.39 9.09 9.78
CA PHE A 109 -0.86 8.16 8.76
C PHE A 109 -0.02 6.88 8.63
N ILE A 110 1.32 6.92 8.74
CA ILE A 110 2.14 5.69 8.61
C ILE A 110 1.74 4.70 9.71
N SER A 111 1.64 5.22 10.92
CA SER A 111 1.19 4.47 12.08
C SER A 111 -0.25 3.98 12.01
N ASP A 112 -1.13 4.71 11.32
CA ASP A 112 -2.55 4.37 11.22
C ASP A 112 -2.81 3.25 10.20
N TYR A 113 -2.02 3.18 9.12
CA TYR A 113 -2.22 2.20 8.04
C TYR A 113 -1.21 1.03 8.05
N PHE A 114 -0.05 1.19 8.66
CA PHE A 114 0.99 0.15 8.70
C PHE A 114 1.20 -0.36 10.14
N PRO A 115 0.70 -1.57 10.46
CA PRO A 115 0.89 -2.15 11.79
C PRO A 115 2.35 -2.57 12.06
N ILE A 116 3.15 -2.72 11.00
CA ILE A 116 4.56 -3.12 11.07
C ILE A 116 5.38 -2.07 10.32
N VAL A 117 6.31 -1.43 11.04
CA VAL A 117 7.18 -0.39 10.47
C VAL A 117 8.63 -0.77 10.73
N TYR A 118 9.42 -0.80 9.65
CA TYR A 118 10.87 -0.98 9.72
C TYR A 118 11.54 0.37 9.45
N SER A 119 12.34 0.84 10.41
CA SER A 119 13.13 2.06 10.26
C SER A 119 14.58 1.70 9.98
N CYS A 120 15.03 1.94 8.74
CA CYS A 120 16.43 1.79 8.36
C CYS A 120 17.14 3.14 8.51
N ARG A 121 18.00 3.28 9.53
CA ARG A 121 18.77 4.50 9.80
C ARG A 121 20.25 4.26 9.55
N LEU A 122 20.89 5.18 8.84
CA LEU A 122 22.35 5.18 8.72
C LEU A 122 22.98 5.67 10.02
N ARG A 123 23.97 4.94 10.52
CA ARG A 123 24.83 5.34 11.65
C ARG A 123 26.29 5.38 11.20
N PRO A 124 27.07 6.37 11.64
CA PRO A 124 28.50 6.42 11.31
C PRO A 124 29.23 5.19 11.85
N SER A 125 30.16 4.66 11.06
CA SER A 125 31.08 3.61 11.48
C SER A 125 32.32 4.21 12.16
N THR A 126 33.25 3.35 12.60
CA THR A 126 34.58 3.75 13.05
C THR A 126 35.44 4.35 11.94
N SER A 127 35.09 4.11 10.67
CA SER A 127 35.70 4.78 9.52
C SER A 127 34.87 5.98 9.05
N PRO A 128 35.48 7.16 8.77
CA PRO A 128 34.75 8.39 8.40
C PRO A 128 33.86 8.24 7.16
N ASP A 129 34.26 7.39 6.20
CA ASP A 129 33.57 7.23 4.91
C ASP A 129 32.64 6.00 4.88
N LYS A 130 32.39 5.36 6.03
CA LYS A 130 31.56 4.17 6.10
C LYS A 130 30.38 4.41 7.03
N TYR A 131 29.20 4.06 6.54
CA TYR A 131 27.97 4.06 7.31
C TYR A 131 27.47 2.63 7.50
N LEU A 132 26.98 2.33 8.69
CA LEU A 132 26.30 1.09 9.02
C LEU A 132 24.80 1.33 8.97
N ILE A 133 24.04 0.35 8.47
CA ILE A 133 22.58 0.38 8.53
C ILE A 133 22.17 -0.19 9.89
N ALA A 134 21.53 0.64 10.70
CA ALA A 134 20.80 0.20 11.88
C ALA A 134 19.32 0.05 11.51
N ALA A 135 18.79 -1.17 11.60
CA ALA A 135 17.37 -1.43 11.42
C ALA A 135 16.69 -1.47 12.80
N ASP A 136 15.64 -0.68 12.97
CA ASP A 136 14.71 -0.76 14.08
C ASP A 136 13.35 -1.27 13.59
N LYS A 137 12.64 -2.03 14.42
CA LYS A 137 11.36 -2.65 14.07
C LYS A 137 10.31 -2.32 15.12
N GLU A 138 9.27 -1.61 14.70
CA GLU A 138 8.08 -1.36 15.51
C GLU A 138 6.94 -2.28 15.06
N ILE A 139 6.32 -3.00 16.01
CA ILE A 139 5.16 -3.85 15.77
C ILE A 139 3.99 -3.36 16.64
N ARG A 140 2.94 -2.86 16.00
CA ARG A 140 1.70 -2.40 16.66
C ARG A 140 0.68 -3.52 16.76
N HIS A 141 0.77 -4.24 17.87
CA HIS A 141 -0.06 -5.42 18.16
C HIS A 141 -1.56 -5.13 18.14
N ALA A 142 -1.99 -3.90 18.47
CA ALA A 142 -3.39 -3.50 18.48
C ALA A 142 -4.06 -3.48 17.09
N TYR A 143 -3.27 -3.46 16.00
CA TYR A 143 -3.77 -3.33 14.61
C TYR A 143 -3.71 -4.64 13.82
N PHE A 144 -3.35 -5.76 14.44
CA PHE A 144 -3.45 -7.07 13.80
C PHE A 144 -4.91 -7.51 13.77
N GLN A 145 -5.62 -7.10 12.72
CA GLN A 145 -7.03 -7.46 12.48
C GLN A 145 -7.23 -8.98 12.40
N ASP A 146 -6.21 -9.71 11.96
CA ASP A 146 -6.21 -11.15 11.78
C ASP A 146 -6.28 -11.92 13.12
N HIS A 147 -5.97 -11.26 14.25
CA HIS A 147 -5.84 -11.89 15.58
C HIS A 147 -5.06 -13.22 15.57
N ASP A 148 -4.16 -13.41 14.60
CA ASP A 148 -3.44 -14.67 14.36
C ASP A 148 -2.20 -14.73 15.27
N PRO A 149 -2.23 -15.51 16.37
CA PRO A 149 -1.13 -15.54 17.33
C PRO A 149 0.13 -16.15 16.73
N GLU A 150 0.00 -17.00 15.70
CA GLU A 150 1.13 -17.68 15.10
C GLU A 150 1.90 -16.76 14.14
N ALA A 151 1.18 -15.90 13.41
CA ALA A 151 1.79 -14.83 12.61
C ALA A 151 2.58 -13.85 13.49
N LEU A 152 2.00 -13.44 14.63
CA LEU A 152 2.68 -12.60 15.62
C LEU A 152 3.93 -13.27 16.19
N ARG A 153 3.86 -14.57 16.53
CA ARG A 153 5.01 -15.34 17.00
C ARG A 153 6.14 -15.35 15.97
N ARG A 154 5.84 -15.55 14.69
CA ARG A 154 6.83 -15.53 13.60
C ARG A 154 7.47 -14.15 13.43
N LEU A 155 6.69 -13.08 13.54
CA LEU A 155 7.20 -11.70 13.48
C LEU A 155 8.11 -11.36 14.67
N GLY A 156 7.86 -11.94 15.84
CA GLY A 156 8.70 -11.79 17.04
C GLY A 156 10.00 -12.61 17.00
N GLN A 157 10.05 -13.70 16.23
CA GLN A 157 11.16 -14.67 16.23
C GLN A 157 12.07 -14.58 14.99
N GLN A 158 12.74 -13.45 14.77
CA GLN A 158 14.01 -13.44 14.03
C GLN A 158 14.93 -12.39 14.65
N LYS A 159 15.62 -12.76 15.73
CA LYS A 159 16.96 -12.22 15.93
C LYS A 159 17.82 -12.87 14.84
N GLN A 160 18.51 -12.04 14.05
CA GLN A 160 19.58 -12.54 13.19
C GLN A 160 20.48 -13.41 14.07
N MET A 161 20.67 -14.68 13.68
CA MET A 161 21.67 -15.51 14.36
C MET A 161 22.97 -14.73 14.26
N GLU A 162 23.61 -14.48 15.41
CA GLU A 162 24.98 -14.00 15.39
C GLU A 162 25.78 -15.04 14.60
N LEU A 163 26.24 -14.64 13.42
CA LEU A 163 27.37 -15.32 12.84
C LEU A 163 28.51 -14.98 13.79
N PHE A 164 29.10 -16.02 14.39
CA PHE A 164 30.12 -16.07 15.45
C PHE A 164 29.56 -16.28 16.86
#